data_AF-A0A5Q0BF28-F1
#
_entry.id   AF-A0A5Q0BF28-F1
#
_cell.length_a   1.000
_cell.length_b   1.000
_cell.length_c   1.000
_cell.angle_alpha   90.00
_cell.angle_beta   90.00
_cell.angle_gamma   90.00
#
_symmetry.space_group_name_H-M   'P 1'
#
loop_
_entity.id
_entity.type
_entity.pdbx_description
1 polymer ?
#
loop_
_entity_poly.entity_id
_entity_poly.type
_entity_poly.pdbx_seq_one_letter_code
_entity_poly.pdbx_strand_id
1 'polypeptide(L)'
;MESKQQGSGSMTLFRIYRPVYRCALVLLLIQTAACSMFTRGSGISQASGQHDARCNDMEVGRIVSRMQQPDASTDTVILECALSAMHASNDPALLRSAAASHVSFLLADRTVDVVQRENWASDGVYLAETALAQGGEPDGAVHYYLAANLGWSVRAHPVAAMQTLPRMESELMRAIQLTPELDQGGPLRTLGMLYLKAPPWPGGIGDGDKALELLRQVVAQYPDHPLNHLFYTQALLATGGADNIRKAGEEWAKGKQLLSTVGFWENNRGSWGAEFSDVAEQLGPGAIKKTSN
;
A
#
# COMPACT_ATOMS: atom_id res chain seq x y z
N MET A 1 -37.11 -63.81 23.27
CA MET A 1 -37.06 -62.59 24.09
C MET A 1 -36.01 -61.70 23.44
N GLU A 2 -36.40 -60.96 22.40
CA GLU A 2 -36.65 -59.49 22.44
C GLU A 2 -35.32 -58.72 22.57
N SER A 3 -34.95 -57.72 21.76
CA SER A 3 -35.50 -57.05 20.58
C SER A 3 -34.36 -56.25 19.89
N LYS A 4 -34.60 -55.79 18.66
CA LYS A 4 -33.68 -55.06 17.75
C LYS A 4 -33.53 -53.57 18.07
N GLN A 5 -32.40 -52.96 17.64
CA GLN A 5 -32.22 -51.68 16.90
C GLN A 5 -30.70 -51.36 16.87
N GLN A 6 -29.92 -51.19 15.79
CA GLN A 6 -30.02 -50.61 14.44
C GLN A 6 -29.80 -49.08 14.37
N GLY A 7 -28.73 -48.69 13.66
CA GLY A 7 -28.45 -47.35 13.10
C GLY A 7 -27.15 -46.72 13.62
N SER A 8 -26.37 -45.93 12.89
CA SER A 8 -26.28 -45.54 11.47
C SER A 8 -25.08 -44.56 11.39
N GLY A 9 -24.24 -44.68 10.35
CA GLY A 9 -23.44 -43.62 9.68
C GLY A 9 -22.71 -42.52 10.47
N SER A 10 -21.42 -42.31 10.17
CA SER A 10 -21.05 -41.28 9.16
C SER A 10 -19.52 -41.13 9.04
N MET A 11 -19.05 -41.16 7.79
CA MET A 11 -17.80 -40.57 7.32
C MET A 11 -17.69 -39.09 7.77
N THR A 12 -16.47 -38.57 7.90
CA THR A 12 -15.96 -37.41 7.12
C THR A 12 -14.50 -37.13 7.51
N LEU A 13 -13.58 -37.71 6.72
CA LEU A 13 -12.28 -37.13 6.41
C LEU A 13 -12.47 -35.88 5.55
N PHE A 14 -11.46 -34.99 5.54
CA PHE A 14 -11.38 -33.69 4.83
C PHE A 14 -12.00 -32.49 5.55
N ARG A 15 -11.16 -31.81 6.36
CA ARG A 15 -11.36 -30.39 6.68
C ARG A 15 -10.80 -29.58 5.50
N ILE A 16 -11.74 -29.18 4.65
CA ILE A 16 -11.58 -28.44 3.41
C ILE A 16 -10.89 -27.09 3.66
N TYR A 17 -9.77 -26.89 2.95
CA TYR A 17 -9.18 -25.61 2.58
C TYR A 17 -10.29 -24.70 2.03
N ARG A 18 -10.58 -23.56 2.66
CA ARG A 18 -11.53 -22.57 2.11
C ARG A 18 -10.74 -21.57 1.27
N PRO A 19 -10.76 -21.65 -0.07
CA PRO A 19 -10.35 -20.53 -0.89
C PRO A 19 -11.49 -19.50 -0.89
N VAL A 20 -11.19 -18.26 -0.50
CA VAL A 20 -12.15 -17.16 -0.61
C VAL A 20 -12.17 -16.69 -2.08
N TYR A 21 -12.80 -17.48 -2.95
CA TYR A 21 -13.26 -17.00 -4.25
C TYR A 21 -14.66 -16.41 -4.07
N ARG A 22 -14.75 -15.09 -3.94
CA ARG A 22 -16.03 -14.39 -4.17
C ARG A 22 -16.15 -14.03 -5.66
N CYS A 23 -16.35 -15.05 -6.49
CA CYS A 23 -16.97 -14.89 -7.81
C CYS A 23 -18.47 -15.16 -7.64
N ALA A 24 -19.25 -14.13 -7.35
CA ALA A 24 -20.70 -14.20 -7.48
C ALA A 24 -21.08 -13.77 -8.90
N LEU A 25 -21.51 -14.76 -9.67
CA LEU A 25 -22.17 -14.67 -10.96
C LEU A 25 -23.30 -13.63 -10.90
N VAL A 26 -23.23 -12.57 -11.71
CA VAL A 26 -24.40 -11.76 -12.07
C VAL A 26 -24.63 -11.94 -13.57
N LEU A 27 -25.53 -12.87 -13.89
CA LEU A 27 -26.19 -12.95 -15.19
C LEU A 27 -27.34 -11.94 -15.17
N LEU A 28 -27.23 -10.84 -15.93
CA LEU A 28 -28.37 -9.99 -16.27
C LEU A 28 -28.13 -9.25 -17.60
N LEU A 29 -28.78 -9.82 -18.62
CA LEU A 29 -29.49 -9.19 -19.75
C LEU A 29 -28.79 -8.13 -20.62
N ILE A 30 -28.59 -8.55 -21.87
CA ILE A 30 -28.42 -7.73 -23.07
C ILE A 30 -29.59 -6.75 -23.21
N GLN A 31 -29.34 -5.45 -23.20
CA GLN A 31 -30.14 -4.47 -23.96
C GLN A 31 -29.25 -3.36 -24.55
N THR A 32 -29.25 -3.36 -25.89
CA THR A 32 -29.17 -2.24 -26.83
C THR A 32 -28.08 -1.17 -26.67
N ALA A 33 -27.20 -1.18 -27.66
CA ALA A 33 -26.33 -0.09 -28.06
C ALA A 33 -27.05 1.26 -28.12
N ALA A 34 -26.50 2.23 -27.40
CA ALA A 34 -26.59 3.64 -27.76
C ALA A 34 -25.16 4.19 -27.79
N CYS A 35 -24.68 4.38 -29.01
CA CYS A 35 -23.46 5.09 -29.33
C CYS A 35 -23.55 6.50 -28.72
N SER A 36 -22.80 6.75 -27.65
CA SER A 36 -22.54 8.11 -27.16
C SER A 36 -21.03 8.29 -27.18
N MET A 37 -20.59 9.20 -28.04
CA MET A 37 -19.20 9.60 -28.16
C MET A 37 -18.72 10.04 -26.78
N PHE A 38 -17.80 9.26 -26.19
CA PHE A 38 -17.05 9.68 -25.02
C PHE A 38 -16.06 10.73 -25.47
N THR A 39 -16.49 11.99 -25.46
CA THR A 39 -15.56 13.12 -25.45
C THR A 39 -14.72 12.98 -24.19
N ARG A 40 -13.42 12.78 -24.40
CA ARG A 40 -12.36 12.74 -23.39
C ARG A 40 -12.47 14.01 -22.54
N GLY A 41 -13.14 13.91 -21.40
CA GLY A 41 -13.23 14.98 -20.42
C GLY A 41 -11.87 15.15 -19.79
N SER A 42 -11.19 16.23 -20.16
CA SER A 42 -10.11 16.85 -19.38
C SER A 42 -10.69 17.25 -18.03
N GLY A 43 -10.78 16.28 -17.13
CA GLY A 43 -11.38 16.40 -15.80
C GLY A 43 -10.40 15.92 -14.74
N ILE A 44 -9.13 16.29 -14.87
CA ILE A 44 -8.36 16.57 -13.66
C ILE A 44 -9.07 17.78 -13.09
N SER A 45 -9.93 17.56 -12.09
CA SER A 45 -10.31 18.67 -11.22
C SER A 45 -8.98 19.19 -10.73
N GLN A 46 -8.56 20.36 -11.24
CA GLN A 46 -7.64 21.19 -10.51
C GLN A 46 -8.25 21.22 -9.11
N ALA A 47 -7.57 20.61 -8.14
CA ALA A 47 -7.83 20.89 -6.75
C ALA A 47 -7.59 22.38 -6.66
N SER A 48 -8.67 23.15 -6.81
CA SER A 48 -8.65 24.58 -6.82
C SER A 48 -8.02 24.96 -5.50
N GLY A 49 -6.88 25.66 -5.59
CA GLY A 49 -6.14 26.17 -4.44
C GLY A 49 -7.00 27.11 -3.62
N GLN A 50 -7.86 26.55 -2.77
CA GLN A 50 -8.14 27.17 -1.50
C GLN A 50 -6.84 27.00 -0.71
N HIS A 51 -6.06 28.07 -0.66
CA HIS A 51 -5.06 28.23 0.38
C HIS A 51 -5.78 27.93 1.69
N ASP A 52 -5.42 26.82 2.30
CA ASP A 52 -5.89 26.51 3.63
C ASP A 52 -5.50 27.70 4.51
N ALA A 53 -6.46 28.29 5.23
CA ALA A 53 -6.17 29.42 6.11
C ALA A 53 -5.13 29.08 7.19
N ARG A 54 -4.84 27.79 7.40
CA ARG A 54 -3.75 27.26 8.23
C ARG A 54 -2.37 27.46 7.59
N CYS A 55 -2.27 27.60 6.28
CA CYS A 55 -1.03 27.86 5.55
C CYS A 55 -0.80 29.37 5.44
N ASN A 56 0.09 29.92 6.27
CA ASN A 56 0.45 31.34 6.22
C ASN A 56 1.39 31.63 5.02
N ASP A 57 1.05 32.65 4.22
CA ASP A 57 1.79 33.04 3.00
C ASP A 57 3.28 33.39 3.24
N MET A 58 3.66 33.81 4.44
CA MET A 58 5.07 34.10 4.78
C MET A 58 5.94 32.86 5.03
N GLU A 59 5.36 31.66 5.09
CA GLU A 59 6.01 30.46 5.59
C GLU A 59 6.23 29.39 4.52
N VAL A 60 5.49 29.43 3.42
CA VAL A 60 5.53 28.50 2.27
C VAL A 60 6.96 28.27 1.74
N GLY A 61 7.69 29.34 1.41
CA GLY A 61 9.10 29.24 0.96
C GLY A 61 10.08 28.81 2.06
N ARG A 62 9.74 29.08 3.33
CA ARG A 62 10.51 28.65 4.51
C ARG A 62 10.25 27.18 4.85
N ILE A 63 9.03 26.69 4.64
CA ILE A 63 8.61 25.30 4.81
C ILE A 63 9.33 24.45 3.78
N VAL A 64 9.28 24.83 2.49
CA VAL A 64 10.00 24.11 1.42
C VAL A 64 11.51 24.13 1.63
N SER A 65 12.09 25.26 2.09
CA SER A 65 13.55 25.34 2.34
C SER A 65 14.02 24.70 3.65
N ARG A 66 13.16 24.52 4.65
CA ARG A 66 13.48 23.83 5.92
C ARG A 66 13.16 22.34 5.88
N MET A 67 12.19 21.93 5.08
CA MET A 67 11.79 20.53 4.93
C MET A 67 12.76 19.82 3.99
N GLN A 68 13.98 19.60 4.48
CA GLN A 68 15.04 19.01 3.66
C GLN A 68 14.67 17.59 3.24
N GLN A 69 14.00 16.81 4.10
CA GLN A 69 13.35 15.54 3.78
C GLN A 69 12.19 15.29 4.75
N PRO A 70 10.93 15.43 4.32
CA PRO A 70 9.80 15.06 5.17
C PRO A 70 9.79 13.54 5.41
N ASP A 71 9.22 13.13 6.54
CA ASP A 71 9.09 11.74 6.92
C ASP A 71 7.72 11.44 7.56
N ALA A 72 7.53 10.20 8.04
CA ALA A 72 6.28 9.78 8.65
C ALA A 72 5.90 10.58 9.92
N SER A 73 6.88 11.19 10.60
CA SER A 73 6.66 11.99 11.81
C SER A 73 6.26 13.43 11.51
N THR A 74 6.47 13.90 10.28
CA THR A 74 6.17 15.27 9.87
C THR A 74 4.66 15.54 9.97
N ASP A 75 4.29 16.66 10.58
CA ASP A 75 2.90 17.05 10.81
C ASP A 75 2.09 17.12 9.50
N THR A 76 0.82 16.73 9.56
CA THR A 76 -0.04 16.64 8.38
C THR A 76 -0.31 18.03 7.78
N VAL A 77 -0.56 19.05 8.60
CA VAL A 77 -0.81 20.42 8.12
C VAL A 77 0.43 20.97 7.45
N ILE A 78 1.60 20.71 8.03
CA ILE A 78 2.89 21.10 7.46
C ILE A 78 3.08 20.47 6.06
N LEU A 79 2.70 19.20 5.88
CA LEU A 79 2.80 18.52 4.59
C LEU A 79 1.79 19.03 3.57
N GLU A 80 0.55 19.31 3.97
CA GLU A 80 -0.46 19.96 3.12
C GLU A 80 0.03 21.32 2.61
N CYS A 81 0.59 22.15 3.50
CA CYS A 81 1.15 23.45 3.13
C CYS A 81 2.39 23.32 2.23
N ALA A 82 3.27 22.35 2.49
CA ALA A 82 4.43 22.09 1.66
C ALA A 82 4.03 21.63 0.24
N LEU A 83 3.03 20.77 0.12
CA LEU A 83 2.54 20.31 -1.18
C LEU A 83 1.94 21.46 -1.99
N SER A 84 1.12 22.31 -1.33
CA SER A 84 0.58 23.52 -1.95
C SER A 84 1.69 24.46 -2.45
N ALA A 85 2.75 24.64 -1.64
CA ALA A 85 3.94 25.39 -2.03
C ALA A 85 4.63 24.82 -3.28
N MET A 86 4.81 23.50 -3.30
CA MET A 86 5.49 22.80 -4.38
C MET A 86 4.70 22.88 -5.68
N HIS A 87 3.37 22.85 -5.64
CA HIS A 87 2.51 23.05 -6.81
C HIS A 87 2.63 24.45 -7.42
N ALA A 88 2.86 25.47 -6.61
CA ALA A 88 3.03 26.85 -7.08
C ALA A 88 4.45 27.13 -7.62
N SER A 89 5.40 26.21 -7.42
CA SER A 89 6.80 26.40 -7.80
C SER A 89 7.04 26.04 -9.27
N ASN A 90 7.90 26.81 -9.92
CA ASN A 90 8.44 26.51 -11.25
C ASN A 90 9.94 26.18 -11.21
N ASP A 91 10.48 25.87 -10.02
CA ASP A 91 11.88 25.49 -9.86
C ASP A 91 12.16 24.17 -10.61
N PRO A 92 13.01 24.18 -11.66
CA PRO A 92 13.32 22.97 -12.42
C PRO A 92 13.95 21.86 -11.56
N ALA A 93 14.68 22.20 -10.50
CA ALA A 93 15.29 21.23 -9.59
C ALA A 93 14.23 20.51 -8.74
N LEU A 94 13.19 21.23 -8.30
CA LEU A 94 12.06 20.63 -7.61
C LEU A 94 11.24 19.76 -8.57
N LEU A 95 10.92 20.29 -9.75
CA LEU A 95 10.07 19.61 -10.74
C LEU A 95 10.66 18.29 -11.23
N ARG A 96 11.99 18.13 -11.27
CA ARG A 96 12.68 16.88 -11.63
C ARG A 96 12.88 15.89 -10.48
N SER A 97 12.52 16.28 -9.26
CA SER A 97 12.79 15.50 -8.03
C SER A 97 11.55 14.74 -7.56
N ALA A 98 11.76 13.76 -6.69
CA ALA A 98 10.66 13.02 -6.07
C ALA A 98 9.95 13.78 -4.92
N ALA A 99 10.41 14.99 -4.55
CA ALA A 99 10.03 15.64 -3.30
C ALA A 99 8.51 15.84 -3.16
N ALA A 100 7.85 16.36 -4.20
CA ALA A 100 6.42 16.60 -4.16
C ALA A 100 5.63 15.28 -4.14
N SER A 101 6.02 14.30 -4.96
CA SER A 101 5.39 12.96 -4.96
C SER A 101 5.54 12.23 -3.62
N HIS A 102 6.68 12.41 -2.94
CA HIS A 102 6.91 11.88 -1.61
C HIS A 102 5.95 12.51 -0.58
N VAL A 103 5.77 13.83 -0.60
CA VAL A 103 4.80 14.51 0.29
C VAL A 103 3.39 13.98 0.05
N SER A 104 2.98 13.83 -1.21
CA SER A 104 1.67 13.26 -1.55
C SER A 104 1.53 11.81 -1.08
N PHE A 105 2.59 11.00 -1.18
CA PHE A 105 2.61 9.63 -0.63
C PHE A 105 2.41 9.64 0.90
N LEU A 106 3.14 10.48 1.63
CA LEU A 106 3.03 10.58 3.08
C LEU A 106 1.60 10.97 3.52
N LEU A 107 0.96 11.91 2.79
CA LEU A 107 -0.43 12.29 3.01
C LEU A 107 -1.38 11.14 2.70
N ALA A 108 -1.22 10.46 1.56
CA ALA A 108 -2.05 9.32 1.18
C ALA A 108 -1.95 8.19 2.22
N ASP A 109 -0.74 7.82 2.62
CA ASP A 109 -0.46 6.66 3.46
C ASP A 109 -1.06 6.78 4.89
N ARG A 110 -1.12 8.00 5.44
CA ARG A 110 -1.75 8.27 6.74
C ARG A 110 -3.25 8.54 6.70
N THR A 111 -3.81 8.79 5.51
CA THR A 111 -5.22 9.18 5.37
C THR A 111 -6.14 7.96 5.50
N VAL A 112 -7.14 8.05 6.38
CA VAL A 112 -8.15 6.99 6.57
C VAL A 112 -9.26 7.07 5.53
N ASP A 113 -9.73 8.27 5.20
CA ASP A 113 -10.77 8.47 4.20
C ASP A 113 -10.30 7.99 2.81
N VAL A 114 -11.08 7.14 2.16
CA VAL A 114 -10.68 6.48 0.91
C VAL A 114 -10.55 7.49 -0.23
N VAL A 115 -11.53 8.39 -0.36
CA VAL A 115 -11.57 9.37 -1.46
C VAL A 115 -10.42 10.36 -1.32
N GLN A 116 -10.21 10.91 -0.12
CA GLN A 116 -9.12 11.84 0.14
C GLN A 116 -7.74 11.20 -0.07
N ARG A 117 -7.57 9.93 0.35
CA ARG A 117 -6.35 9.16 0.10
C ARG A 117 -6.09 8.96 -1.39
N GLU A 118 -7.11 8.61 -2.17
CA GLU A 118 -6.99 8.47 -3.62
C GLU A 118 -6.65 9.79 -4.31
N ASN A 119 -7.18 10.92 -3.82
CA ASN A 119 -6.84 12.25 -4.33
C ASN A 119 -5.35 12.57 -4.09
N TRP A 120 -4.85 12.36 -2.87
CA TRP A 120 -3.43 12.55 -2.56
C TRP A 120 -2.54 11.62 -3.39
N ALA A 121 -2.91 10.35 -3.50
CA ALA A 121 -2.15 9.39 -4.28
C ALA A 121 -2.11 9.76 -5.78
N SER A 122 -3.25 10.13 -6.37
CA SER A 122 -3.34 10.52 -7.78
C SER A 122 -2.51 11.77 -8.09
N ASP A 123 -2.50 12.73 -7.16
CA ASP A 123 -1.64 13.91 -7.24
C ASP A 123 -0.15 13.52 -7.17
N GLY A 124 0.21 12.61 -6.26
CA GLY A 124 1.56 12.05 -6.17
C GLY A 124 2.01 11.31 -7.44
N VAL A 125 1.10 10.61 -8.13
CA VAL A 125 1.37 10.01 -9.45
C VAL A 125 1.67 11.10 -10.48
N TYR A 126 0.83 12.14 -10.56
CA TYR A 126 1.03 13.25 -11.48
C TYR A 126 2.38 13.95 -11.29
N LEU A 127 2.78 14.17 -10.04
CA LEU A 127 4.04 14.81 -9.69
C LEU A 127 5.26 13.95 -10.05
N ALA A 128 5.20 12.64 -9.80
CA ALA A 128 6.30 11.75 -10.19
C ALA A 128 6.42 11.59 -11.71
N GLU A 129 5.31 11.49 -12.44
CA GLU A 129 5.33 11.47 -13.92
C GLU A 129 5.89 12.79 -14.49
N THR A 130 5.56 13.93 -13.85
CA THR A 130 6.19 15.21 -14.18
C THR A 130 7.69 15.18 -13.93
N ALA A 131 8.15 14.62 -12.82
CA ALA A 131 9.57 14.46 -12.52
C ALA A 131 10.31 13.60 -13.54
N LEU A 132 9.72 12.46 -13.96
CA LEU A 132 10.28 11.65 -15.05
C LEU A 132 10.40 12.45 -16.35
N ALA A 133 9.36 13.20 -16.73
CA ALA A 133 9.36 14.05 -17.92
C ALA A 133 10.41 15.18 -17.87
N GLN A 134 10.78 15.63 -16.67
CA GLN A 134 11.82 16.64 -16.43
C GLN A 134 13.22 16.05 -16.21
N GLY A 135 13.42 14.76 -16.50
CA GLY A 135 14.73 14.09 -16.42
C GLY A 135 15.07 13.52 -15.04
N GLY A 136 14.05 13.20 -14.23
CA GLY A 136 14.16 12.50 -12.94
C GLY A 136 14.44 10.99 -13.05
N GLU A 137 14.49 10.42 -14.25
CA GLU A 137 14.77 8.98 -14.53
C GLU A 137 16.02 8.37 -13.82
N PRO A 138 17.08 9.12 -13.51
CA PRO A 138 18.20 8.58 -12.72
C PRO A 138 17.95 8.51 -11.21
N ASP A 139 16.86 9.11 -10.70
CA ASP A 139 16.52 9.18 -9.28
C ASP A 139 15.57 8.03 -8.88
N GLY A 140 16.08 7.09 -8.10
CA GLY A 140 15.31 5.93 -7.63
C GLY A 140 14.09 6.30 -6.78
N ALA A 141 14.12 7.46 -6.11
CA ALA A 141 12.99 7.92 -5.32
C ALA A 141 11.79 8.28 -6.21
N VAL A 142 12.02 8.83 -7.41
CA VAL A 142 10.94 9.17 -8.35
C VAL A 142 10.17 7.90 -8.73
N HIS A 143 10.90 6.84 -9.07
CA HIS A 143 10.33 5.55 -9.41
C HIS A 143 9.59 4.90 -8.21
N TYR A 144 10.18 4.95 -7.01
CA TYR A 144 9.55 4.40 -5.82
C TYR A 144 8.22 5.09 -5.50
N TYR A 145 8.21 6.42 -5.39
CA TYR A 145 7.02 7.15 -5.02
C TYR A 145 5.97 7.15 -6.14
N LEU A 146 6.37 7.03 -7.42
CA LEU A 146 5.42 6.73 -8.50
C LEU A 146 4.68 5.42 -8.24
N ALA A 147 5.41 4.32 -8.01
CA ALA A 147 4.80 3.01 -7.79
C ALA A 147 3.93 2.97 -6.52
N ALA A 148 4.41 3.57 -5.42
CA ALA A 148 3.69 3.59 -4.16
C ALA A 148 2.38 4.38 -4.27
N ASN A 149 2.41 5.56 -4.92
CA ASN A 149 1.21 6.36 -5.17
C ASN A 149 0.26 5.68 -6.17
N LEU A 150 0.78 5.02 -7.21
CA LEU A 150 -0.06 4.19 -8.10
C LEU A 150 -0.84 3.16 -7.30
N GLY A 151 -0.18 2.41 -6.43
CA GLY A 151 -0.81 1.41 -5.57
C GLY A 151 -1.96 1.95 -4.72
N TRP A 152 -1.81 3.15 -4.15
CA TRP A 152 -2.89 3.80 -3.40
C TRP A 152 -4.02 4.32 -4.31
N SER A 153 -3.70 4.90 -5.46
CA SER A 153 -4.67 5.53 -6.36
C SER A 153 -5.68 4.55 -7.00
N VAL A 154 -5.27 3.28 -7.16
CA VAL A 154 -6.11 2.26 -7.83
C VAL A 154 -6.65 1.20 -6.88
N ARG A 155 -6.37 1.31 -5.56
CA ARG A 155 -6.65 0.22 -4.59
C ARG A 155 -8.13 -0.15 -4.51
N ALA A 156 -9.05 0.81 -4.64
CA ALA A 156 -10.49 0.54 -4.64
C ALA A 156 -11.05 0.16 -6.03
N HIS A 157 -10.21 0.12 -7.07
CA HIS A 157 -10.62 0.01 -8.48
C HIS A 157 -10.00 -1.23 -9.16
N PRO A 158 -10.57 -2.44 -9.01
CA PRO A 158 -9.91 -3.69 -9.40
C PRO A 158 -9.46 -3.76 -10.86
N VAL A 159 -10.26 -3.22 -11.80
CA VAL A 159 -9.93 -3.22 -13.22
C VAL A 159 -8.74 -2.30 -13.52
N ALA A 160 -8.74 -1.09 -12.96
CA ALA A 160 -7.64 -0.16 -13.10
C ALA A 160 -6.36 -0.68 -12.40
N ALA A 161 -6.51 -1.32 -11.24
CA ALA A 161 -5.42 -1.95 -10.52
C ALA A 161 -4.71 -3.01 -11.38
N MET A 162 -5.47 -3.90 -12.02
CA MET A 162 -4.90 -4.93 -12.90
C MET A 162 -4.08 -4.36 -14.05
N GLN A 163 -4.53 -3.26 -14.65
CA GLN A 163 -3.81 -2.58 -15.74
C GLN A 163 -2.53 -1.88 -15.25
N THR A 164 -2.48 -1.54 -13.96
CA THR A 164 -1.39 -0.78 -13.34
C THR A 164 -0.25 -1.67 -12.83
N LEU A 165 -0.51 -2.96 -12.57
CA LEU A 165 0.49 -3.89 -12.01
C LEU A 165 1.83 -3.93 -12.78
N PRO A 166 1.86 -4.03 -14.13
CA PRO A 166 3.13 -4.09 -14.85
C PRO A 166 3.95 -2.80 -14.73
N ARG A 167 3.27 -1.65 -14.70
CA ARG A 167 3.93 -0.36 -14.48
C ARG A 167 4.51 -0.31 -13.08
N MET A 168 3.73 -0.64 -12.05
CA MET A 168 4.24 -0.68 -10.67
C MET A 168 5.45 -1.60 -10.52
N GLU A 169 5.41 -2.80 -11.10
CA GLU A 169 6.53 -3.74 -11.04
C GLU A 169 7.80 -3.14 -11.67
N SER A 170 7.68 -2.58 -12.88
CA SER A 170 8.81 -1.94 -13.58
C SER A 170 9.43 -0.79 -12.76
N GLU A 171 8.59 0.09 -12.22
CA GLU A 171 9.04 1.23 -11.41
C GLU A 171 9.71 0.77 -10.10
N LEU A 172 9.15 -0.24 -9.43
CA LEU A 172 9.75 -0.79 -8.20
C LEU A 172 11.09 -1.47 -8.50
N MET A 173 11.19 -2.25 -9.58
CA MET A 173 12.45 -2.86 -9.99
C MET A 173 13.52 -1.79 -10.28
N ARG A 174 13.12 -0.68 -10.90
CA ARG A 174 14.02 0.45 -11.15
C ARG A 174 14.45 1.13 -9.85
N ALA A 175 13.52 1.37 -8.93
CA ALA A 175 13.82 1.92 -7.62
C ALA A 175 14.77 1.02 -6.80
N ILE A 176 14.60 -0.31 -6.87
CA ILE A 176 15.49 -1.28 -6.20
C ILE A 176 16.92 -1.22 -6.76
N GLN A 177 17.08 -0.98 -8.06
CA GLN A 177 18.41 -0.84 -8.67
C GLN A 177 19.12 0.45 -8.24
N LEU A 178 18.35 1.52 -8.01
CA LEU A 178 18.90 2.87 -7.79
C LEU A 178 19.03 3.23 -6.31
N THR A 179 18.01 2.93 -5.50
CA THR A 179 17.89 3.35 -4.09
C THR A 179 17.12 2.30 -3.26
N PRO A 180 17.66 1.07 -3.11
CA PRO A 180 16.95 -0.04 -2.44
C PRO A 180 16.64 0.21 -0.96
N GLU A 181 17.41 1.07 -0.28
CA GLU A 181 17.30 1.39 1.14
C GLU A 181 16.24 2.45 1.46
N LEU A 182 15.74 3.16 0.44
CA LEU A 182 14.77 4.24 0.59
C LEU A 182 13.57 3.76 1.41
N ASP A 183 13.09 4.61 2.32
CA ASP A 183 11.94 4.31 3.18
C ASP A 183 12.07 2.98 3.94
N GLN A 184 13.30 2.73 4.44
CA GLN A 184 13.67 1.53 5.19
C GLN A 184 13.31 0.24 4.42
N GLY A 185 13.72 0.20 3.15
CA GLY A 185 13.45 -0.91 2.24
C GLY A 185 12.07 -0.84 1.56
N GLY A 186 11.50 0.36 1.43
CA GLY A 186 10.22 0.62 0.78
C GLY A 186 10.05 -0.02 -0.60
N PRO A 187 11.00 0.14 -1.55
CA PRO A 187 10.89 -0.50 -2.86
C PRO A 187 10.74 -2.03 -2.79
N LEU A 188 11.54 -2.67 -1.95
CA LEU A 188 11.52 -4.12 -1.74
C LEU A 188 10.22 -4.57 -1.05
N ARG A 189 9.80 -3.85 -0.01
CA ARG A 189 8.56 -4.09 0.73
C ARG A 189 7.34 -4.03 -0.21
N THR A 190 7.27 -2.98 -1.02
CA THR A 190 6.13 -2.75 -1.92
C THR A 190 6.11 -3.76 -3.07
N LEU A 191 7.26 -4.15 -3.62
CA LEU A 191 7.33 -5.21 -4.64
C LEU A 191 6.89 -6.57 -4.08
N GLY A 192 7.33 -6.92 -2.87
CA GLY A 192 6.89 -8.13 -2.19
C GLY A 192 5.37 -8.17 -2.00
N MET A 193 4.75 -7.06 -1.61
CA MET A 193 3.29 -6.96 -1.50
C MET A 193 2.58 -7.00 -2.85
N LEU A 194 3.17 -6.42 -3.90
CA LEU A 194 2.62 -6.48 -5.25
C LEU A 194 2.51 -7.94 -5.71
N TYR A 195 3.58 -8.73 -5.56
CA TYR A 195 3.57 -10.15 -5.88
C TYR A 195 2.64 -10.97 -4.98
N LEU A 196 2.48 -10.58 -3.71
CA LEU A 196 1.57 -11.28 -2.79
C LEU A 196 0.10 -11.07 -3.16
N LYS A 197 -0.27 -9.89 -3.63
CA LYS A 197 -1.67 -9.49 -3.85
C LYS A 197 -2.14 -9.63 -5.29
N ALA A 198 -1.22 -9.60 -6.27
CA ALA A 198 -1.56 -9.77 -7.67
C ALA A 198 -2.09 -11.18 -7.96
N PRO A 199 -2.98 -11.35 -8.95
CA PRO A 199 -3.37 -12.69 -9.42
C PRO A 199 -2.16 -13.47 -9.92
N PRO A 200 -2.09 -14.80 -9.69
CA PRO A 200 -0.99 -15.62 -10.15
C PRO A 200 -1.00 -15.81 -11.67
N TRP A 201 0.12 -16.29 -12.20
CA TRP A 201 0.24 -16.69 -13.60
C TRP A 201 -0.84 -17.72 -14.01
N PRO A 202 -1.43 -17.64 -15.22
CA PRO A 202 -1.15 -16.69 -16.30
C PRO A 202 -1.95 -15.37 -16.24
N GLY A 203 -2.79 -15.19 -15.22
CA GLY A 203 -3.70 -14.03 -15.11
C GLY A 203 -3.06 -12.77 -14.55
N GLY A 204 -1.84 -12.85 -14.04
CA GLY A 204 -1.10 -11.73 -13.49
C GLY A 204 0.33 -12.12 -13.08
N ILE A 205 0.98 -11.22 -12.35
CA ILE A 205 2.37 -11.32 -11.91
C ILE A 205 2.53 -11.90 -10.50
N GLY A 206 1.44 -12.36 -9.89
CA GLY A 206 1.42 -12.85 -8.51
C GLY A 206 2.33 -14.06 -8.32
N ASP A 207 3.14 -14.02 -7.26
CA ASP A 207 4.14 -15.03 -6.92
C ASP A 207 4.38 -15.02 -5.41
N GLY A 208 3.70 -15.93 -4.70
CA GLY A 208 3.72 -16.00 -3.23
C GLY A 208 5.09 -16.35 -2.66
N ASP A 209 5.87 -17.17 -3.36
CA ASP A 209 7.20 -17.59 -2.92
C ASP A 209 8.19 -16.42 -3.02
N LYS A 210 8.17 -15.68 -4.15
CA LYS A 210 8.95 -14.44 -4.28
C LYS A 210 8.53 -13.38 -3.27
N ALA A 211 7.23 -13.22 -3.04
CA ALA A 211 6.71 -12.31 -2.03
C ALA A 211 7.27 -12.65 -0.64
N LEU A 212 7.23 -13.92 -0.25
CA LEU A 212 7.77 -14.38 1.02
C LEU A 212 9.27 -14.10 1.14
N GLU A 213 10.05 -14.35 0.08
CA GLU A 213 11.49 -14.10 0.07
C GLU A 213 11.81 -12.61 0.25
N LEU A 214 11.20 -11.74 -0.55
CA LEU A 214 11.42 -10.28 -0.50
C LEU A 214 11.00 -9.69 0.86
N LEU A 215 9.86 -10.12 1.40
CA LEU A 215 9.34 -9.62 2.67
C LEU A 215 10.13 -10.14 3.88
N ARG A 216 10.65 -11.37 3.80
CA ARG A 216 11.62 -11.88 4.78
C ARG A 216 12.93 -11.10 4.73
N GLN A 217 13.40 -10.76 3.53
CA GLN A 217 14.62 -9.98 3.35
C GLN A 217 14.46 -8.58 3.95
N VAL A 218 13.36 -7.88 3.65
CA VAL A 218 13.19 -6.50 4.10
C VAL A 218 13.06 -6.39 5.62
N VAL A 219 12.35 -7.32 6.27
CA VAL A 219 12.23 -7.30 7.74
C VAL A 219 13.55 -7.63 8.45
N ALA A 220 14.41 -8.44 7.82
CA ALA A 220 15.73 -8.76 8.36
C ALA A 220 16.69 -7.56 8.25
N GLN A 221 16.61 -6.79 7.16
CA GLN A 221 17.47 -5.62 6.93
C GLN A 221 16.97 -4.36 7.65
N TYR A 222 15.64 -4.18 7.73
CA TYR A 222 14.98 -2.99 8.23
C TYR A 222 13.94 -3.36 9.30
N PRO A 223 14.38 -3.83 10.48
CA PRO A 223 13.54 -4.42 11.50
C PRO A 223 12.71 -3.41 12.32
N ASP A 224 12.84 -2.11 12.06
CA ASP A 224 12.19 -1.05 12.85
C ASP A 224 10.96 -0.44 12.14
N HIS A 225 10.65 -0.91 10.93
CA HIS A 225 9.49 -0.45 10.17
C HIS A 225 8.26 -1.33 10.43
N PRO A 226 7.14 -0.79 10.95
CA PRO A 226 5.94 -1.57 11.28
C PRO A 226 5.37 -2.37 10.10
N LEU A 227 5.30 -1.76 8.91
CA LEU A 227 4.79 -2.45 7.73
C LEU A 227 5.70 -3.59 7.24
N ASN A 228 7.03 -3.55 7.46
CA ASN A 228 7.90 -4.67 7.08
C ASN A 228 7.49 -5.94 7.83
N HIS A 229 7.18 -5.79 9.11
CA HIS A 229 6.65 -6.85 9.97
C HIS A 229 5.23 -7.30 9.58
N LEU A 230 4.32 -6.35 9.34
CA LEU A 230 2.94 -6.66 8.95
C LEU A 230 2.87 -7.39 7.61
N PHE A 231 3.67 -6.98 6.63
CA PHE A 231 3.63 -7.57 5.30
C PHE A 231 4.28 -8.94 5.28
N TYR A 232 5.39 -9.12 6.01
CA TYR A 232 5.97 -10.46 6.21
C TYR A 232 4.99 -11.42 6.91
N THR A 233 4.24 -10.92 7.90
CA THR A 233 3.14 -11.68 8.52
C THR A 233 2.13 -12.16 7.47
N GLN A 234 1.69 -11.28 6.56
CA GLN A 234 0.75 -11.65 5.50
C GLN A 234 1.32 -12.71 4.55
N ALA A 235 2.60 -12.63 4.18
CA ALA A 235 3.24 -13.63 3.34
C ALA A 235 3.38 -15.01 4.02
N LEU A 236 3.70 -15.02 5.32
CA LEU A 236 3.75 -16.24 6.12
C LEU A 236 2.36 -16.90 6.23
N LEU A 237 1.31 -16.11 6.40
CA LEU A 237 -0.06 -16.62 6.42
C LEU A 237 -0.50 -17.18 5.07
N ALA A 238 -0.12 -16.53 3.97
CA ALA A 238 -0.45 -16.97 2.62
C ALA A 238 0.21 -18.31 2.25
N THR A 239 1.42 -18.56 2.74
CA THR A 239 2.15 -19.83 2.52
C THR A 239 1.77 -20.92 3.52
N GLY A 240 1.22 -20.56 4.68
CA GLY A 240 0.64 -21.49 5.65
C GLY A 240 1.67 -22.40 6.34
N GLY A 241 1.18 -23.39 7.10
CA GLY A 241 2.03 -24.29 7.90
C GLY A 241 2.21 -23.82 9.35
N ALA A 242 2.37 -24.77 10.28
CA ALA A 242 2.35 -24.47 11.72
C ALA A 242 3.47 -23.52 12.16
N ASP A 243 4.67 -23.68 11.61
CA ASP A 243 5.80 -22.79 11.89
C ASP A 243 5.61 -21.39 11.33
N ASN A 244 5.09 -21.26 10.11
CA ASN A 244 4.81 -19.96 9.50
C ASN A 244 3.70 -19.23 10.27
N ILE A 245 2.65 -19.92 10.71
CA ILE A 245 1.58 -19.32 11.52
C ILE A 245 2.13 -18.81 12.85
N ARG A 246 3.00 -19.58 13.51
CA ARG A 246 3.67 -19.14 14.75
C ARG A 246 4.53 -17.90 14.48
N LYS A 247 5.37 -17.95 13.44
CA LYS A 247 6.25 -16.84 13.05
C LYS A 247 5.44 -15.59 12.68
N ALA A 248 4.33 -15.76 11.98
CA ALA A 248 3.41 -14.67 11.63
C ALA A 248 2.88 -13.97 12.89
N GLY A 249 2.53 -14.71 13.94
CA GLY A 249 2.15 -14.12 15.22
C GLY A 249 3.26 -13.27 15.86
N GLU A 250 4.52 -13.75 15.82
CA GLU A 250 5.68 -13.04 16.37
C GLU A 250 5.93 -11.73 15.62
N GLU A 251 5.93 -11.79 14.29
CA GLU A 251 6.15 -10.64 13.42
C GLU A 251 5.02 -9.61 13.55
N TRP A 252 3.76 -10.06 13.58
CA TRP A 252 2.61 -9.19 13.81
C TRP A 252 2.72 -8.44 15.13
N ALA A 253 3.09 -9.14 16.22
CA ALA A 253 3.22 -8.53 17.55
C ALA A 253 4.32 -7.46 17.55
N LYS A 254 5.47 -7.74 16.93
CA LYS A 254 6.57 -6.77 16.81
C LYS A 254 6.17 -5.55 15.99
N GLY A 255 5.54 -5.75 14.82
CA GLY A 255 5.03 -4.64 14.01
C GLY A 255 4.03 -3.77 14.76
N LYS A 256 3.13 -4.41 15.54
CA LYS A 256 2.12 -3.70 16.33
C LYS A 256 2.76 -2.89 17.47
N GLN A 257 3.77 -3.44 18.13
CA GLN A 257 4.54 -2.75 19.16
C GLN A 257 5.22 -1.50 18.58
N LEU A 258 5.91 -1.63 17.44
CA LEU A 258 6.56 -0.51 16.76
C LEU A 258 5.56 0.59 16.40
N LEU A 259 4.41 0.22 15.82
CA LEU A 259 3.34 1.17 15.48
C LEU A 259 2.76 1.88 16.71
N SER A 260 2.74 1.21 17.88
CA SER A 260 2.20 1.77 19.12
C SER A 260 3.16 2.70 19.86
N THR A 261 4.44 2.70 19.48
CA THR A 261 5.45 3.56 20.11
C THR A 261 5.18 5.02 19.73
N VAL A 262 5.17 5.91 20.72
CA VAL A 262 5.00 7.36 20.51
C VAL A 262 6.18 7.89 19.69
N GLY A 263 5.90 8.77 18.72
CA GLY A 263 6.92 9.35 17.85
C GLY A 263 6.67 9.03 16.37
N PHE A 264 7.65 8.40 15.73
CA PHE A 264 7.81 8.44 14.27
C PHE A 264 6.58 8.00 13.45
N TRP A 265 5.81 7.01 13.90
CA TRP A 265 4.67 6.44 13.17
C TRP A 265 3.30 6.93 13.64
N GLU A 266 3.26 7.97 14.48
CA GLU A 266 2.05 8.45 15.14
C GLU A 266 0.93 8.83 14.15
N ASN A 267 1.31 9.51 13.06
CA ASN A 267 0.39 9.92 12.01
C ASN A 267 -0.24 8.72 11.28
N ASN A 268 0.45 7.58 11.20
CA ASN A 268 0.01 6.40 10.45
C ASN A 268 -0.89 5.47 11.27
N ARG A 269 -1.00 5.64 12.60
CA ARG A 269 -1.72 4.71 13.49
C ARG A 269 -3.17 4.48 13.09
N GLY A 270 -3.84 5.50 12.56
CA GLY A 270 -5.21 5.38 12.06
C GLY A 270 -5.29 4.45 10.85
N SER A 271 -4.58 4.80 9.76
CA SER A 271 -4.59 4.06 8.49
C SER A 271 -4.03 2.64 8.64
N TRP A 272 -2.83 2.49 9.21
CA TRP A 272 -2.19 1.18 9.35
C TRP A 272 -2.83 0.33 10.45
N GLY A 273 -3.41 0.96 11.47
CA GLY A 273 -4.08 0.25 12.57
C GLY A 273 -5.21 -0.65 12.09
N ALA A 274 -5.93 -0.25 11.04
CA ALA A 274 -6.94 -1.07 10.39
C ALA A 274 -6.34 -2.33 9.76
N GLU A 275 -5.25 -2.20 8.98
CA GLU A 275 -4.60 -3.36 8.36
C GLU A 275 -4.04 -4.36 9.40
N PHE A 276 -3.47 -3.87 10.50
CA PHE A 276 -3.05 -4.73 11.61
C PHE A 276 -4.22 -5.48 12.24
N SER A 277 -5.40 -4.86 12.32
CA SER A 277 -6.61 -5.48 12.89
C SER A 277 -7.14 -6.58 11.97
N ASP A 278 -7.19 -6.34 10.66
CA ASP A 278 -7.61 -7.33 9.66
C ASP A 278 -6.72 -8.59 9.68
N VAL A 279 -5.41 -8.41 9.85
CA VAL A 279 -4.46 -9.54 9.96
C VAL A 279 -4.60 -10.28 11.30
N ALA A 280 -4.92 -9.57 12.38
CA ALA A 280 -5.17 -10.18 13.69
C ALA A 280 -6.37 -11.13 13.66
N GLU A 281 -7.42 -10.78 12.93
CA GLU A 281 -8.60 -11.64 12.73
C GLU A 281 -8.23 -12.93 11.99
N GLN A 282 -7.33 -12.86 11.00
CA GLN A 282 -6.85 -14.02 10.24
C GLN A 282 -5.96 -14.95 11.08
N LEU A 283 -5.09 -14.39 11.92
CA LEU A 283 -4.23 -15.15 12.85
C LEU A 283 -5.05 -15.91 13.90
N GLY A 284 -6.14 -15.31 14.36
CA GLY A 284 -6.95 -15.81 15.45
C GLY A 284 -6.26 -15.71 16.84
N PRO A 285 -7.04 -15.84 17.93
CA PRO A 285 -6.58 -15.55 19.29
C PRO A 285 -5.49 -16.50 19.81
N GLY A 286 -5.39 -17.71 19.25
CA GLY A 286 -4.40 -18.71 19.68
C GLY A 286 -2.97 -18.39 19.24
N ALA A 287 -2.80 -17.71 18.11
CA ALA A 287 -1.48 -17.30 17.61
C ALA A 287 -0.97 -16.05 18.36
N ILE A 288 -1.87 -15.10 18.65
CA ILE A 288 -1.53 -13.83 19.32
C ILE A 288 -1.16 -14.04 20.80
N LYS A 289 -1.84 -14.93 21.53
CA LYS A 289 -1.57 -15.15 22.97
C LYS A 289 -0.23 -15.84 23.26
N LYS A 290 0.33 -16.59 22.30
CA LYS A 290 1.60 -17.31 22.49
C LYS A 290 2.82 -16.38 22.46
N THR A 291 2.67 -15.18 21.92
CA THR A 291 3.77 -14.22 21.72
C THR A 291 3.83 -13.14 22.79
N SER A 292 2.87 -13.12 23.71
CA SER A 292 2.76 -12.16 24.82
C SER A 292 3.32 -12.67 26.16
N ASN A 293 4.05 -13.80 26.15
CA ASN A 293 4.73 -14.38 27.31
C ASN A 293 6.25 -14.31 27.17
#